data_AF-A0A0W0S1S5-F1
#
_entry.id   AF-A0A0W0S1S5-F1
#
_cell.length_a   1.000
_cell.length_b   1.000
_cell.length_c   1.000
_cell.angle_alpha   90.00
_cell.angle_beta   90.00
_cell.angle_gamma   90.00
#
_symmetry.space_group_name_H-M   'P 1'
#
loop_
_entity.id
_entity.type
_entity.pdbx_description
1 polymer ?
#
loop_
_entity_poly.entity_id
_entity_poly.type
_entity_poly.pdbx_seq_one_letter_code
_entity_poly.pdbx_strand_id
1 'polypeptide(L)'
;MKAFYAFLIAGLTDGFDGWLARYFQWQSPLGSFIDPMADKLLVASSFISLALIGSLPWWLVVLVFLRDLTISFGVLAWFWFIQRQLDFEPTLLSKINTSLQLVLVTLCLFELAFFTFATYLVDILTFLTAVTTAASYLDYVWTWGKKAYSRNAANK
;
A
#
# COMPACT_ATOMS: atom_id res chain seq x y z
N MET A 1 14.08 1.37 18.97
CA MET A 1 13.32 2.47 19.65
C MET A 1 13.12 3.72 18.79
N LYS A 2 14.15 4.47 18.39
CA LYS A 2 14.00 5.74 17.64
C LYS A 2 13.18 5.63 16.34
N ALA A 3 13.40 4.55 15.57
CA ALA A 3 12.68 4.30 14.30
C ALA A 3 11.17 4.07 14.50
N PHE A 4 10.77 3.42 15.60
CA PHE A 4 9.35 3.21 15.92
C PHE A 4 8.64 4.54 16.21
N TYR A 5 9.24 5.41 17.02
CA TYR A 5 8.66 6.74 17.28
C TYR A 5 8.61 7.60 16.02
N ALA A 6 9.63 7.55 15.16
CA ALA A 6 9.62 8.27 13.89
C ALA A 6 8.48 7.79 12.98
N PHE A 7 8.31 6.47 12.83
CA PHE A 7 7.22 5.89 12.05
C PHE A 7 5.84 6.22 12.63
N LEU A 8 5.70 6.13 13.96
CA LEU A 8 4.45 6.41 14.65
C LEU A 8 4.06 7.88 14.59
N ILE A 9 5.01 8.80 14.76
CA ILE A 9 4.79 10.24 14.59
C ILE A 9 4.45 10.54 13.13
N ALA A 10 5.21 10.02 12.18
CA ALA A 10 4.95 10.25 10.76
C ALA A 10 3.56 9.74 10.33
N GLY A 11 3.19 8.52 10.72
CA GLY A 11 1.87 7.97 10.42
C GLY A 11 0.72 8.70 11.12
N LEU A 12 0.92 9.18 12.36
CA LEU A 12 -0.06 10.03 13.04
C LEU A 12 -0.20 11.40 12.37
N THR A 13 0.91 11.99 11.92
CA THR A 13 0.91 13.27 11.22
C THR A 13 0.21 13.15 9.86
N ASP A 14 0.52 12.15 9.04
CA ASP A 14 -0.14 11.94 7.74
C ASP A 14 -1.65 11.66 7.91
N GLY A 15 -2.01 10.87 8.92
CA GLY A 15 -3.42 10.62 9.25
C GLY A 15 -4.15 11.88 9.71
N PHE A 16 -3.47 12.74 10.47
CA PHE A 16 -4.04 13.97 11.00
C PHE A 16 -4.18 15.05 9.92
N ASP A 17 -3.16 15.23 9.07
CA ASP A 17 -3.18 16.16 7.95
C ASP A 17 -4.23 15.75 6.90
N GLY A 18 -4.33 14.45 6.62
CA GLY A 18 -5.37 13.89 5.75
C GLY A 18 -6.80 14.03 6.30
N TRP A 19 -6.96 14.03 7.64
CA TRP A 19 -8.24 14.32 8.29
C TRP A 19 -8.57 15.82 8.26
N LEU A 20 -7.59 16.69 8.57
CA LEU A 20 -7.75 18.14 8.50
C LEU A 20 -8.12 18.58 7.08
N ALA A 21 -7.44 18.07 6.06
CA ALA A 21 -7.71 18.41 4.66
C ALA A 21 -9.13 18.02 4.21
N ARG A 22 -9.67 16.89 4.70
CA ARG A 22 -11.07 16.48 4.46
C ARG A 22 -12.07 17.33 5.24
N TYR A 23 -11.76 17.65 6.50
CA TYR A 23 -12.63 18.42 7.37
C TYR A 23 -12.76 19.88 6.89
N PHE A 24 -11.65 20.49 6.45
CA PHE A 24 -11.60 21.88 5.97
C PHE A 24 -11.82 22.03 4.46
N GLN A 25 -12.03 20.94 3.71
CA GLN A 25 -12.15 20.94 2.24
C GLN A 25 -10.92 21.57 1.53
N TRP A 26 -9.76 21.58 2.18
CA TRP A 26 -8.50 22.11 1.63
C TRP A 26 -7.75 21.05 0.81
N GLN A 27 -8.46 20.39 -0.08
CA GLN A 27 -7.87 19.41 -0.99
C GLN A 27 -7.38 20.15 -2.23
N SER A 28 -6.07 20.38 -2.32
CA SER A 28 -5.46 20.82 -3.57
C SER A 28 -5.29 19.61 -4.51
N PRO A 29 -5.40 19.80 -5.85
CA PRO A 29 -5.20 18.70 -6.80
C PRO A 29 -3.80 18.07 -6.69
N LEU A 30 -2.79 18.89 -6.35
CA LEU A 30 -1.42 18.43 -6.15
C LEU A 30 -1.27 17.68 -4.81
N GLY A 31 -1.81 18.20 -3.72
CA GLY A 31 -1.79 17.53 -2.41
C GLY A 31 -2.51 16.20 -2.42
N SER A 32 -3.67 16.12 -3.08
CA SER A 32 -4.42 14.87 -3.27
C SER A 32 -3.64 13.77 -4.00
N PHE A 33 -2.60 14.12 -4.76
CA PHE A 33 -1.72 13.17 -5.44
C PHE A 33 -0.46 12.88 -4.64
N ILE A 34 0.10 13.88 -3.96
CA ILE A 34 1.33 13.76 -3.17
C ILE A 34 1.09 12.98 -1.87
N ASP A 35 -0.02 13.21 -1.17
CA ASP A 35 -0.32 12.54 0.12
C ASP A 35 -0.32 11.00 -0.02
N PRO A 36 -1.04 10.39 -0.98
CA PRO A 36 -1.02 8.92 -1.14
C PRO A 36 0.33 8.38 -1.61
N MET A 37 1.16 9.21 -2.26
CA MET A 37 2.51 8.81 -2.67
C MET A 37 3.46 8.79 -1.48
N ALA A 38 3.38 9.80 -0.60
CA ALA A 38 4.16 9.85 0.63
C ALA A 38 3.86 8.64 1.53
N ASP A 39 2.58 8.33 1.73
CA ASP A 39 2.12 7.15 2.48
C ASP A 39 2.75 5.85 1.94
N LYS A 40 2.72 5.65 0.62
CA LYS A 40 3.31 4.46 -0.02
C LYS A 40 4.81 4.40 0.13
N LEU A 41 5.51 5.54 0.00
CA LEU A 41 6.96 5.60 0.17
C LEU A 41 7.37 5.31 1.62
N LEU A 42 6.60 5.81 2.59
CA LEU A 42 6.82 5.55 4.01
C LEU A 42 6.67 4.05 4.33
N VAL A 43 5.60 3.41 3.82
CA VAL A 43 5.41 1.97 3.99
C VAL A 43 6.52 1.18 3.27
N ALA A 44 6.80 1.48 2.00
CA ALA A 44 7.82 0.79 1.21
C ALA A 44 9.23 0.89 1.83
N SER A 45 9.64 2.10 2.25
CA SER A 45 10.92 2.32 2.92
C SER A 45 11.02 1.57 4.26
N SER A 46 9.90 1.44 4.98
CA SER A 46 9.83 0.67 6.21
C SER A 46 9.99 -0.83 5.96
N PHE A 47 9.34 -1.39 4.93
CA PHE A 47 9.53 -2.77 4.50
C PHE A 47 10.98 -3.06 4.10
N ILE A 48 11.60 -2.18 3.32
CA ILE A 48 13.01 -2.30 2.91
C ILE A 48 13.91 -2.28 4.15
N SER A 49 13.68 -1.35 5.07
CA SER A 49 14.47 -1.23 6.30
C SER A 49 14.35 -2.48 7.17
N LEU A 50 13.14 -3.04 7.31
CA LEU A 50 12.89 -4.28 8.05
C LEU A 50 13.53 -5.51 7.38
N ALA A 51 13.60 -5.54 6.05
CA ALA A 51 14.31 -6.61 5.33
C ALA A 51 15.84 -6.50 5.45
N LEU A 52 16.38 -5.28 5.48
CA LEU A 52 17.82 -5.04 5.67
C LEU A 52 18.32 -5.53 7.04
N ILE A 53 17.50 -5.41 8.08
CA ILE A 53 17.81 -5.93 9.42
C ILE A 53 17.45 -7.42 9.58
N GLY A 54 16.97 -8.08 8.53
CA GLY A 54 16.62 -9.51 8.54
C GLY A 54 15.31 -9.85 9.25
N SER A 55 14.49 -8.86 9.61
CA SER A 55 13.20 -9.07 10.28
C SER A 55 12.09 -9.50 9.31
N LEU A 56 12.20 -9.10 8.04
CA LEU A 56 11.28 -9.51 6.97
C LEU A 56 12.05 -10.13 5.80
N PRO A 57 11.45 -11.12 5.11
CA PRO A 57 12.09 -11.70 3.94
C PRO A 57 11.97 -10.78 2.72
N TRP A 58 13.06 -10.70 1.93
CA TRP A 58 13.12 -9.86 0.72
C TRP A 58 12.05 -10.20 -0.31
N TRP A 59 11.63 -11.46 -0.41
CA TRP A 59 10.59 -11.86 -1.36
C TRP A 59 9.25 -11.17 -1.07
N LEU A 60 8.93 -10.91 0.21
CA LEU A 60 7.71 -10.20 0.58
C LEU A 60 7.79 -8.73 0.18
N VAL A 61 8.93 -8.07 0.44
CA VAL A 61 9.17 -6.67 0.06
C VAL A 61 9.00 -6.48 -1.44
N VAL A 62 9.61 -7.36 -2.24
CA VAL A 62 9.50 -7.31 -3.70
C VAL A 62 8.05 -7.52 -4.15
N LEU A 63 7.32 -8.45 -3.54
CA LEU A 63 5.92 -8.74 -3.88
C LEU A 63 5.01 -7.54 -3.58
N VAL A 64 5.16 -6.91 -2.41
CA VAL A 64 4.41 -5.69 -2.02
C VAL A 64 4.74 -4.54 -2.97
N PHE A 65 6.02 -4.31 -3.23
CA PHE A 65 6.48 -3.23 -4.10
C PHE A 65 5.99 -3.39 -5.55
N LEU A 66 6.06 -4.60 -6.11
CA LEU A 66 5.54 -4.90 -7.45
C LEU A 66 4.04 -4.66 -7.55
N ARG A 67 3.27 -5.08 -6.53
CA ARG A 67 1.83 -4.87 -6.49
C ARG A 67 1.50 -3.38 -6.46
N ASP A 68 2.16 -2.61 -5.60
CA ASP A 68 1.91 -1.18 -5.45
C ASP A 68 2.33 -0.38 -6.69
N LEU A 69 3.44 -0.74 -7.31
CA LEU A 69 3.84 -0.18 -8.61
C LEU A 69 2.79 -0.50 -9.68
N THR A 70 2.35 -1.75 -9.78
CA THR A 70 1.39 -2.16 -10.82
C THR A 70 0.06 -1.42 -10.68
N ILE A 71 -0.44 -1.25 -9.45
CA ILE A 71 -1.68 -0.48 -9.21
C ILE A 71 -1.46 0.99 -9.53
N SER A 72 -0.31 1.56 -9.15
CA SER A 72 -0.03 2.98 -9.38
C SER A 72 0.14 3.28 -10.87
N PHE A 73 0.89 2.44 -11.61
CA PHE A 73 1.03 2.53 -13.07
C PHE A 73 -0.29 2.28 -13.79
N GLY A 74 -1.12 1.34 -13.32
CA GLY A 74 -2.46 1.12 -13.87
C GLY A 74 -3.32 2.38 -13.78
N VAL A 75 -3.42 2.97 -12.59
CA VAL A 75 -4.15 4.24 -12.39
C VAL A 75 -3.60 5.35 -13.28
N LEU A 76 -2.26 5.50 -13.36
CA LEU A 76 -1.61 6.52 -14.18
C LEU A 76 -1.89 6.33 -15.68
N ALA A 77 -1.76 5.10 -16.18
CA ALA A 77 -2.02 4.75 -17.57
C ALA A 77 -3.47 5.04 -17.94
N TRP A 78 -4.43 4.72 -17.07
CA TRP A 78 -5.83 5.05 -17.33
C TRP A 78 -6.08 6.55 -17.36
N PHE A 79 -5.52 7.29 -16.40
CA PHE A 79 -5.66 8.75 -16.37
C PHE A 79 -5.15 9.37 -17.68
N TRP A 80 -3.99 8.89 -18.17
CA TRP A 80 -3.37 9.39 -19.39
C TRP A 80 -4.13 9.01 -20.66
N PHE A 81 -4.65 7.78 -20.76
CA PHE A 81 -5.36 7.30 -21.95
C PHE A 81 -6.84 7.70 -22.02
N ILE A 82 -7.53 7.85 -20.89
CA ILE A 82 -9.00 7.93 -20.85
C ILE A 82 -9.51 9.29 -20.37
N GLN A 83 -8.66 10.12 -19.74
CA GLN A 83 -8.96 11.51 -19.29
C GLN A 83 -10.35 11.68 -18.63
N ARG A 84 -10.86 10.62 -18.00
CA ARG A 84 -12.18 10.59 -17.38
C ARG A 84 -12.01 10.15 -15.95
N GLN A 85 -12.76 10.80 -15.05
CA GLN A 85 -12.75 10.45 -13.63
C GLN A 85 -13.03 8.97 -13.48
N LEU A 86 -12.06 8.29 -12.89
CA LEU A 86 -12.15 6.90 -12.54
C LEU A 86 -12.97 6.79 -11.27
N ASP A 87 -14.13 6.16 -11.36
CA ASP A 87 -14.70 5.47 -10.21
C ASP A 87 -13.86 4.20 -9.97
N PHE A 88 -12.60 4.41 -9.55
CA PHE A 88 -11.79 3.37 -8.94
C PHE A 88 -12.31 3.22 -7.52
N GLU A 89 -13.33 2.39 -7.34
CA GLU A 89 -13.62 1.89 -6.00
C GLU A 89 -12.54 0.85 -5.66
N PRO A 90 -11.63 1.14 -4.72
CA PRO A 90 -10.66 0.14 -4.29
C PRO A 90 -11.41 -1.08 -3.74
N THR A 91 -11.11 -2.26 -4.28
CA THR A 91 -11.73 -3.50 -3.84
C THR A 91 -11.47 -3.73 -2.35
N LEU A 92 -12.42 -4.33 -1.64
CA LEU A 92 -12.27 -4.62 -0.20
C LEU A 92 -10.98 -5.41 0.08
N LEU A 93 -10.58 -6.30 -0.84
CA LEU A 93 -9.32 -7.03 -0.81
C LEU A 93 -8.10 -6.10 -0.78
N SER A 94 -8.11 -5.03 -1.58
CA SER A 94 -7.03 -4.06 -1.62
C SER A 94 -6.92 -3.24 -0.33
N LYS A 95 -8.06 -2.88 0.29
CA LYS A 95 -8.10 -2.17 1.59
C LYS A 95 -7.58 -3.06 2.71
N ILE A 96 -8.05 -4.31 2.78
CA ILE A 96 -7.61 -5.30 3.78
C ILE A 96 -6.10 -5.51 3.66
N ASN A 97 -5.59 -5.64 2.42
CA ASN A 97 -4.17 -5.85 2.21
C ASN A 97 -3.32 -4.68 2.71
N THR A 98 -3.72 -3.43 2.41
CA THR A 98 -2.99 -2.25 2.91
C THR A 98 -3.05 -2.14 4.43
N SER A 99 -4.19 -2.48 5.05
CA SER A 99 -4.30 -2.53 6.52
C SER A 99 -3.38 -3.59 7.12
N LEU A 100 -3.32 -4.79 6.53
CA LEU A 100 -2.43 -5.86 6.97
C LEU A 100 -0.96 -5.46 6.86
N GLN A 101 -0.56 -4.81 5.77
CA GLN A 101 0.79 -4.30 5.60
C GLN A 101 1.16 -3.26 6.68
N LEU A 102 0.27 -2.32 6.96
CA LEU A 102 0.48 -1.32 8.01
C LEU A 102 0.63 -1.97 9.40
N VAL A 103 -0.24 -2.94 9.71
CA VAL A 103 -0.20 -3.70 10.96
C VAL A 103 1.10 -4.50 11.07
N LEU A 104 1.52 -5.17 9.98
CA LEU A 104 2.77 -5.92 9.94
C LEU A 104 3.98 -5.03 10.22
N VAL A 105 4.09 -3.89 9.52
CA VAL A 105 5.20 -2.94 9.73
C VAL A 105 5.20 -2.42 11.17
N THR A 106 4.03 -2.05 11.69
CA THR A 106 3.89 -1.54 13.07
C THR A 106 4.32 -2.59 14.08
N LEU A 107 3.90 -3.85 13.90
CA LEU A 107 4.28 -4.96 14.77
C LEU A 107 5.78 -5.24 14.72
N CYS A 108 6.39 -5.31 13.54
CA CYS A 108 7.83 -5.52 13.41
C CYS A 108 8.64 -4.38 14.04
N LEU A 109 8.21 -3.12 13.86
CA LEU A 109 8.86 -1.97 14.50
C LEU A 109 8.68 -1.96 16.02
N PHE A 110 7.52 -2.39 16.51
CA PHE A 110 7.26 -2.55 17.95
C PHE A 110 8.13 -3.65 18.55
N GLU A 111 8.27 -4.77 17.84
CA GLU A 111 9.10 -5.90 18.23
C GLU A 111 10.56 -5.48 18.40
N LEU A 112 11.07 -4.69 17.46
CA LEU A 112 12.42 -4.13 17.49
C LEU A 112 12.60 -3.04 18.57
N ALA A 113 11.52 -2.42 19.03
CA ALA A 113 11.58 -1.31 19.98
C ALA A 113 11.40 -1.75 21.44
N PHE A 114 10.53 -2.72 21.73
CA PHE A 114 10.13 -3.06 23.09
C PHE A 114 10.46 -4.50 23.44
N PHE A 115 9.86 -5.47 22.75
CA PHE A 115 9.94 -6.88 23.12
C PHE A 115 9.79 -7.78 21.91
N THR A 116 10.59 -8.86 21.85
CA THR A 116 10.49 -9.88 20.80
C THR A 116 9.21 -10.69 20.97
N PHE A 117 8.44 -10.85 19.89
CA PHE A 117 7.25 -11.67 19.89
C PHE A 117 7.62 -13.13 19.57
N ALA A 118 6.66 -14.04 19.74
CA ALA A 118 6.83 -15.40 19.24
C ALA A 118 7.01 -15.37 17.72
N THR A 119 8.11 -15.92 17.21
CA THR A 119 8.48 -15.93 15.78
C THR A 119 7.34 -16.42 14.88
N TYR A 120 6.56 -17.41 15.35
CA TYR A 120 5.39 -17.93 14.65
C TYR A 120 4.31 -16.87 14.36
N LEU A 121 4.14 -15.87 15.22
CA LEU A 121 3.13 -14.82 15.01
C LEU A 121 3.53 -13.91 13.84
N VAL A 122 4.82 -13.54 13.78
CA VAL A 122 5.37 -12.72 12.69
C VAL A 122 5.35 -13.49 11.36
N ASP A 123 5.68 -14.78 11.38
CA ASP A 123 5.64 -15.64 10.19
C ASP A 123 4.21 -15.82 9.65
N ILE A 124 3.23 -16.07 10.53
CA ILE A 124 1.82 -16.17 10.14
C ILE A 124 1.34 -14.86 9.52
N LEU A 125 1.67 -13.72 10.14
CA LEU A 125 1.25 -12.42 9.66
C LEU A 125 1.92 -12.05 8.32
N THR A 126 3.20 -12.42 8.17
CA THR A 126 3.96 -12.30 6.93
C THR A 126 3.32 -13.13 5.82
N PHE A 127 2.97 -14.39 6.10
CA PHE A 127 2.32 -15.28 5.14
C PHE A 127 0.92 -14.77 4.77
N LEU A 128 0.12 -14.34 5.74
CA LEU A 128 -1.19 -13.74 5.48
C LEU A 128 -1.07 -12.51 4.58
N THR A 129 -0.12 -11.62 4.88
CA THR A 129 0.14 -10.40 4.08
C THR A 129 0.58 -10.76 2.66
N ALA A 130 1.40 -11.80 2.49
CA ALA A 130 1.80 -12.30 1.19
C ALA A 130 0.61 -12.79 0.37
N VAL A 131 -0.24 -13.63 0.98
CA VAL A 131 -1.43 -14.21 0.34
C VAL A 131 -2.42 -13.12 -0.05
N THR A 132 -2.70 -12.16 0.83
CA THR A 132 -3.60 -11.06 0.53
C THR A 132 -3.03 -10.12 -0.52
N THR A 133 -1.72 -9.93 -0.56
CA THR A 133 -1.08 -9.09 -1.59
C THR A 133 -1.12 -9.78 -2.95
N ALA A 134 -0.85 -11.09 -3.02
CA ALA A 134 -0.97 -11.86 -4.24
C ALA A 134 -2.42 -11.92 -4.74
N ALA A 135 -3.39 -12.11 -3.85
CA ALA A 135 -4.81 -12.11 -4.18
C ALA A 135 -5.26 -10.74 -4.72
N SER A 136 -4.88 -9.64 -4.05
CA SER A 136 -5.16 -8.28 -4.51
C SER A 136 -4.50 -7.97 -5.86
N TYR A 137 -3.29 -8.49 -6.09
CA TYR A 137 -2.57 -8.34 -7.36
C TYR A 137 -3.32 -9.03 -8.51
N LEU A 138 -3.72 -10.29 -8.31
CA LEU A 138 -4.47 -11.05 -9.32
C LEU A 138 -5.84 -10.44 -9.60
N ASP A 139 -6.58 -10.04 -8.56
CA ASP A 139 -7.88 -9.36 -8.68
C ASP A 139 -7.76 -8.09 -9.52
N TYR A 140 -6.70 -7.30 -9.29
CA TYR A 140 -6.46 -6.08 -10.04
C TYR A 140 -6.13 -6.37 -11.51
N VAL A 141 -5.16 -7.24 -11.77
CA VAL A 141 -4.74 -7.60 -13.13
C VAL A 141 -5.91 -8.19 -13.93
N TRP A 142 -6.74 -9.03 -13.30
CA TRP A 142 -7.91 -9.61 -13.93
C TRP A 142 -8.97 -8.56 -14.28
N THR A 143 -9.32 -7.69 -13.31
CA THR A 143 -10.31 -6.63 -13.50
C THR A 143 -9.87 -5.65 -14.60
N TRP A 144 -8.59 -5.31 -14.63
CA TRP A 144 -8.00 -4.45 -15.67
C TRP A 144 -7.93 -5.12 -17.03
N GLY A 145 -7.42 -6.36 -17.09
CA GLY A 145 -7.32 -7.12 -18.33
C GLY A 145 -8.68 -7.23 -19.02
N LYS A 146 -9.74 -7.47 -18.23
CA LYS A 146 -11.11 -7.55 -18.75
C LYS A 146 -11.63 -6.21 -19.28
N LYS A 147 -11.41 -5.10 -18.57
CA LYS A 147 -11.82 -3.74 -19.00
C LYS A 147 -11.05 -3.27 -20.24
N ALA A 148 -9.76 -3.59 -20.35
CA ALA A 148 -8.95 -3.28 -21.52
C ALA A 148 -9.40 -4.08 -22.75
N TYR A 149 -9.67 -5.38 -22.57
CA TYR A 149 -10.11 -6.26 -23.65
C TYR A 149 -11.50 -5.91 -24.17
N SER A 150 -12.47 -5.62 -23.29
CA SER A 150 -13.83 -5.24 -23.70
C SER A 150 -13.88 -3.96 -24.52
N ARG A 151 -12.89 -3.07 -24.37
CA ARG A 151 -12.85 -1.79 -25.09
C ARG A 151 -12.15 -1.89 -26.45
N ASN A 152 -11.13 -2.74 -26.59
CA ASN A 152 -10.58 -3.08 -27.91
C ASN A 152 -11.60 -3.78 -28.81
N ALA A 153 -12.54 -4.52 -28.22
CA ALA A 153 -13.66 -5.12 -28.95
C ALA A 153 -14.76 -4.11 -29.34
N ALA A 154 -14.89 -2.97 -28.64
CA ALA A 154 -15.88 -1.92 -28.93
C ALA A 154 -15.36 -0.83 -29.89
N ASN A 155 -14.04 -0.76 -30.11
CA ASN A 155 -13.37 0.13 -31.07
C ASN A 155 -13.08 -0.57 -32.43
N LYS A 156 -13.59 -1.79 -32.63
CA LYS A 156 -13.62 -2.50 -33.92
C LYS A 156 -15.04 -2.45 -34.47
#